data_AF-A0A842I153-F1
#
_entry.id   AF-A0A842I153-F1
#
_cell.length_a   1.000
_cell.length_b   1.000
_cell.length_c   1.000
_cell.angle_alpha   90.00
_cell.angle_beta   90.00
_cell.angle_gamma   90.00
#
_symmetry.space_group_name_H-M   'P 1'
#
loop_
_entity.id
_entity.type
_entity.pdbx_description
1 polymer ?
#
loop_
_entity_poly.entity_id
_entity_poly.type
_entity_poly.pdbx_seq_one_letter_code
_entity_poly.pdbx_strand_id
1 'polypeptide(L)' 'MIDMFSLALSHGLMLLAAWRLVARADLDNDRASPGGEKTDLLGRPIGAEESGRDA' A
#
# COMPACT_ATOMS: atom_id res chain seq x y z
N MET A 1 -28.01 -12.05 -22.66
CA MET A 1 -28.22 -10.67 -22.15
C MET A 1 -27.12 -10.41 -21.16
N ILE A 2 -26.33 -9.36 -21.36
CA ILE A 2 -25.36 -8.95 -20.34
C ILE A 2 -26.17 -8.32 -19.20
N ASP A 3 -25.93 -8.78 -17.98
CA ASP A 3 -26.60 -8.20 -16.82
C ASP A 3 -25.87 -6.93 -16.40
N MET A 4 -26.33 -5.79 -16.90
CA MET A 4 -25.79 -4.48 -16.58
C MET A 4 -25.86 -4.17 -15.07
N PHE A 5 -26.82 -4.75 -14.35
CA PHE A 5 -26.91 -4.58 -12.91
C PHE A 5 -25.76 -5.29 -12.21
N SER A 6 -25.55 -6.58 -12.51
CA SER A 6 -24.42 -7.32 -11.95
C SER A 6 -23.08 -6.66 -12.29
N LEU A 7 -22.94 -6.16 -13.53
CA LEU A 7 -21.73 -5.44 -13.94
C LEU A 7 -21.54 -4.16 -13.11
N ALA A 8 -22.54 -3.30 -13.04
CA ALA A 8 -22.48 -2.06 -12.27
C ALA A 8 -22.24 -2.32 -10.77
N LEU A 9 -22.85 -3.38 -10.22
CA LEU A 9 -22.68 -3.76 -8.83
C LEU A 9 -21.24 -4.20 -8.54
N SER A 10 -20.67 -5.11 -9.33
CA SER A 10 -19.29 -5.57 -9.15
C SER A 10 -18.29 -4.42 -9.27
N HIS A 11 -18.46 -3.56 -10.28
CA HIS A 11 -17.57 -2.42 -10.50
C HIS A 11 -17.76 -1.34 -9.43
N GLY A 12 -18.99 -1.10 -9.00
CA GLY A 12 -19.31 -0.17 -7.91
C GLY A 12 -18.69 -0.60 -6.59
N LEU A 13 -18.76 -1.89 -6.25
CA LEU A 13 -18.11 -2.44 -5.06
C LEU A 13 -16.58 -2.32 -5.13
N MET A 14 -15.99 -2.58 -6.30
CA MET A 14 -14.54 -2.41 -6.50
C MET A 14 -14.11 -0.94 -6.36
N LEU A 15 -14.86 -0.01 -6.95
CA LEU A 15 -14.60 1.43 -6.81
C LEU A 15 -14.75 1.89 -5.35
N LEU A 16 -15.77 1.40 -4.64
CA LEU A 16 -15.97 1.71 -3.23
C LEU A 16 -14.82 1.20 -2.36
N ALA A 17 -14.34 -0.03 -2.62
CA ALA A 17 -13.20 -0.60 -1.91
C ALA A 17 -11.91 0.21 -2.17
N ALA A 18 -11.66 0.57 -3.43
CA ALA A 18 -10.52 1.41 -3.80
C ALA A 18 -10.61 2.80 -3.14
N TRP A 19 -11.79 3.43 -3.16
CA TRP A 19 -12.00 4.72 -2.51
C TRP A 19 -11.78 4.64 -1.00
N ARG A 20 -12.31 3.59 -0.35
CA ARG A 20 -12.11 3.35 1.08
C ARG A 20 -10.64 3.15 1.44
N LEU A 21 -9.86 2.52 0.55
CA LEU A 21 -8.43 2.30 0.73
C LEU A 21 -7.64 3.60 0.60
N VAL A 22 -7.89 4.40 -0.46
CA VAL A 22 -7.24 5.70 -0.66
C VAL A 22 -7.55 6.67 0.48
N ALA A 23 -8.75 6.62 1.05
CA ALA A 23 -9.12 7.47 2.19
C ALA A 23 -8.51 7.03 3.53
N ARG A 24 -7.70 5.95 3.59
CA ARG A 24 -7.05 5.52 4.84
C ARG A 24 -5.80 6.34 5.10
N ALA A 25 -5.92 7.32 5.99
CA ALA A 25 -4.78 8.06 6.54
C ALA A 25 -3.70 7.16 7.17
N ASP A 26 -4.06 5.96 7.63
CA ASP A 26 -3.13 4.95 8.15
C ASP A 26 -2.08 4.50 7.12
N LEU A 27 -2.45 4.39 5.84
CA LEU A 27 -1.51 4.03 4.76
C LEU A 27 -0.59 5.19 4.38
N ASP A 28 -1.04 6.43 4.56
CA ASP A 28 -0.24 7.64 4.32
C ASP A 28 0.72 7.95 5.48
N ASN A 29 0.51 7.34 6.65
CA ASN A 29 1.34 7.55 7.82
C ASN A 29 2.53 6.59 7.85
N ASP A 30 3.66 6.99 7.25
CA ASP A 30 4.94 6.27 7.37
C ASP A 30 5.40 6.07 8.84
N ARG A 31 4.87 6.89 9.76
CA ARG A 31 5.12 6.80 11.21
C ARG A 31 4.25 5.78 11.94
N ALA A 32 3.23 5.22 11.29
CA ALA A 32 2.31 4.28 11.92
C ALA A 32 2.88 2.87 12.09
N SER A 33 4.08 2.58 11.57
CA SER A 33 4.78 1.31 11.78
C SER A 33 5.27 1.20 13.23
N PRO A 34 4.67 0.36 14.09
CA PRO A 34 5.17 0.12 15.42
C PRO A 34 6.33 -0.89 15.33
N GLY A 35 7.50 -0.42 14.86
CA GLY A 35 8.78 -1.12 15.05
C GLY A 35 9.52 -1.69 13.82
N GLY A 36 9.20 -1.36 12.57
CA GLY A 36 9.83 -2.01 11.41
C GLY A 36 11.00 -1.25 10.79
N GLU A 37 12.20 -1.81 10.86
CA GLU A 37 13.33 -1.52 9.97
C GLU A 37 12.84 -1.38 8.51
N LYS A 38 13.20 -0.27 7.84
CA LYS A 38 12.78 -0.02 6.46
C LYS A 38 13.36 -1.13 5.57
N THR A 39 12.54 -2.10 5.23
CA THR A 39 12.90 -3.17 4.30
C THR A 39 12.23 -2.90 2.95
N ASP A 40 12.90 -3.26 1.86
CA ASP A 40 12.33 -3.14 0.52
C ASP A 40 11.20 -4.16 0.30
N LEU A 41 10.56 -4.10 -0.88
CA LEU A 41 9.50 -5.03 -1.28
C LEU A 41 9.93 -6.52 -1.28
N LEU A 42 11.25 -6.78 -1.24
CA LEU A 42 11.87 -8.11 -1.21
C LEU A 42 12.42 -8.45 0.19
N GLY A 43 12.19 -7.61 1.20
CA GLY A 43 12.63 -7.82 2.58
C GLY A 43 14.10 -7.46 2.85
N ARG A 44 14.77 -6.71 1.97
CA ARG A 44 16.16 -6.25 2.17
C ARG A 44 16.21 -4.95 2.98
N PRO A 45 17.11 -4.82 3.97
CA PRO A 45 17.23 -3.60 4.76
C PRO A 45 17.72 -2.42 3.91
N ILE A 46 16.87 -1.40 3.76
CA ILE A 46 17.18 -0.12 3.13
C ILE A 46 17.80 0.77 4.21
N GLY A 47 19.13 0.75 4.33
CA GLY A 47 19.85 1.63 5.25
C GLY A 47 21.27 1.22 5.66
N ALA A 48 21.71 -0.01 5.33
CA ALA A 48 23.03 -0.50 5.75
C ALA A 48 24.18 -0.17 4.79
N GLU A 49 23.90 0.21 3.53
CA GLU A 49 24.95 0.30 2.50
C GLU A 49 25.67 1.65 2.39
N GLU A 50 25.14 2.76 2.94
CA GLU A 50 25.80 4.08 2.83
C GLU A 50 26.84 4.38 3.93
N SER A 51 26.87 3.65 5.05
CA SER A 51 27.78 3.98 6.17
C SER A 51 29.21 3.41 6.01
N GLY A 52 29.50 2.63 4.96
CA GLY A 52 30.77 1.90 4.80
C GLY A 52 31.64 2.33 3.62
N ARG A 53 31.26 3.36 2.85
CA ARG A 53 32.01 3.80 1.66
C ARG A 53 32.97 4.97 1.93
N ASP A 54 33.10 5.37 3.19
CA ASP A 54 33.82 6.58 3.60
C ASP A 54 35.09 6.27 4.45
N ALA A 55 35.51 5.00 4.52
CA ALA A 55 36.69 4.56 5.26
C ALA A 55 37.90 4.31 4.35
#